data_AF-A0A7Z2VQG8-F1
#
_entry.id   AF-A0A7Z2VQG8-F1
#
_cell.length_a   1.000
_cell.length_b   1.000
_cell.length_c   1.000
_cell.angle_alpha   90.00
_cell.angle_beta   90.00
_cell.angle_gamma   90.00
#
_symmetry.space_group_name_H-M   'P 1'
#
loop_
_entity.id
_entity.type
_entity.pdbx_description
1 polymer ?
#
loop_
_entity_poly.entity_id
_entity_poly.type
_entity_poly.pdbx_seq_one_letter_code
_entity_poly.pdbx_strand_id
1 'polypeptide(L)'
;MSIDSTQRFLDVVFERLLNENASSLMAMKALIVEGTNEIRNRESAATSEAPIINGRKRVLRAEHLPDVCSPQVAADYLQISRTRVYEYCGIAPEAGGIPSYTIGGSRKIDKADLLRWKEAQKARAAERFAHD
;
A
#
# COMPACT_ATOMS: atom_id res chain seq x y z
N MET A 1 -36.99 -24.14 29.27
CA MET A 1 -36.98 -22.65 29.22
C MET A 1 -36.02 -22.24 28.13
N SER A 2 -36.50 -21.55 27.09
CA SER A 2 -35.70 -21.14 25.93
C SER A 2 -34.76 -19.99 26.30
N ILE A 3 -33.53 -20.03 25.79
CA ILE A 3 -32.43 -19.06 25.98
C ILE A 3 -32.86 -17.61 25.66
N ASP A 4 -33.92 -17.46 24.86
CA ASP A 4 -34.52 -16.17 24.47
C ASP A 4 -35.04 -15.33 25.65
N SER A 5 -35.58 -15.95 26.71
CA SER A 5 -36.19 -15.16 27.79
C SER A 5 -35.16 -14.49 28.70
N THR A 6 -33.99 -15.13 28.85
CA THR A 6 -32.86 -14.59 29.61
C THR A 6 -32.15 -13.49 28.85
N GLN A 7 -31.99 -13.63 27.53
CA GLN A 7 -31.37 -12.59 26.70
C GLN A 7 -32.22 -11.31 26.70
N ARG A 8 -33.54 -11.46 26.55
CA ARG A 8 -34.47 -10.33 26.55
C ARG A 8 -34.54 -9.59 27.89
N PHE A 9 -34.33 -10.30 29.01
CA PHE A 9 -34.22 -9.69 30.34
C PHE A 9 -32.92 -8.88 30.48
N LEU A 10 -31.80 -9.43 30.01
CA LEU A 10 -30.53 -8.71 29.99
C LEU A 10 -30.61 -7.47 29.11
N ASP A 11 -31.24 -7.55 27.94
CA ASP A 11 -31.41 -6.40 27.05
C ASP A 11 -32.23 -5.28 27.72
N VAL A 12 -33.32 -5.61 28.43
CA VAL A 12 -34.14 -4.61 29.15
C VAL A 12 -33.41 -4.00 30.34
N VAL A 13 -32.64 -4.80 31.08
CA VAL A 13 -31.82 -4.31 32.20
C VAL A 13 -30.68 -3.44 31.68
N PHE A 14 -30.06 -3.83 30.57
CA PHE A 14 -29.00 -3.08 29.91
C PHE A 14 -29.51 -1.73 29.39
N GLU A 15 -30.67 -1.69 28.72
CA GLU A 15 -31.31 -0.45 28.26
C GLU A 15 -31.69 0.50 29.40
N ARG A 16 -32.09 -0.02 30.57
CA ARG A 16 -32.31 0.81 31.77
C ARG A 16 -31.02 1.37 32.34
N LEU A 17 -29.96 0.55 32.42
CA LEU A 17 -28.62 0.98 32.82
C LEU A 17 -28.02 2.02 31.85
N LEU A 18 -28.33 1.91 30.55
CA LEU A 18 -27.91 2.85 29.51
C LEU A 18 -28.53 4.26 29.67
N ASN A 19 -29.70 4.38 30.29
CA ASN A 19 -30.43 5.65 30.40
C ASN A 19 -30.01 6.50 31.63
N GLU A 20 -29.40 5.91 32.65
CA GLU A 20 -29.13 6.61 33.92
C GLU A 20 -27.74 7.26 34.02
N ASN A 21 -26.77 6.90 33.17
CA ASN A 21 -25.38 7.37 33.33
C ASN A 21 -24.69 7.73 32.00
N ALA A 22 -25.17 8.79 31.35
CA ALA A 22 -24.64 9.31 30.07
C ALA A 22 -23.11 9.57 30.10
N SER A 23 -22.56 10.02 31.23
CA SER A 23 -21.11 10.29 31.37
C SER A 23 -20.25 9.02 31.40
N SER A 24 -20.73 7.96 32.06
CA SER A 24 -20.05 6.65 32.06
C SER A 24 -20.14 5.98 30.69
N LEU A 25 -21.25 6.19 29.97
CA LEU A 25 -21.43 5.68 28.61
C LEU A 25 -20.48 6.34 27.61
N MET A 26 -20.24 7.65 27.72
CA MET A 26 -19.25 8.35 26.89
C MET A 26 -17.83 7.88 27.18
N ALA A 27 -17.50 7.65 28.46
CA ALA A 27 -16.20 7.10 28.84
C ALA A 27 -16.02 5.66 28.32
N MET A 28 -17.05 4.82 28.42
CA MET A 28 -16.99 3.43 27.93
C MET A 28 -16.95 3.37 26.39
N LYS A 29 -17.70 4.23 25.70
CA LYS A 29 -17.60 4.40 24.24
C LYS A 29 -16.22 4.91 23.82
N ALA A 30 -15.64 5.86 24.56
CA ALA A 30 -14.30 6.36 24.28
C ALA A 30 -13.25 5.24 24.42
N LEU A 31 -13.34 4.43 25.48
CA LEU A 31 -12.43 3.29 25.69
C LEU A 31 -12.61 2.18 24.63
N ILE A 32 -13.84 1.90 24.19
CA ILE A 32 -14.09 0.96 23.07
C ILE A 32 -13.54 1.53 21.76
N VAL A 33 -13.68 2.83 21.51
CA VAL A 33 -13.13 3.51 20.34
C VAL A 33 -11.59 3.53 20.37
N GLU A 34 -10.98 3.80 21.53
CA GLU A 34 -9.53 3.74 21.72
C GLU A 34 -9.02 2.31 21.52
N GLY A 35 -9.64 1.31 22.14
CA GLY A 35 -9.27 -0.10 21.97
C GLY A 35 -9.40 -0.59 20.53
N THR A 36 -10.47 -0.20 19.81
CA THR A 36 -10.64 -0.56 18.39
C THR A 36 -9.65 0.16 17.47
N ASN A 37 -9.28 1.41 17.78
CA ASN A 37 -8.24 2.14 17.06
C ASN A 37 -6.85 1.56 17.31
N GLU A 38 -6.55 1.10 18.53
CA GLU A 38 -5.29 0.44 18.86
C GLU A 38 -5.14 -0.92 18.17
N ILE A 39 -6.21 -1.72 18.11
CA ILE A 39 -6.22 -2.99 17.36
C ILE A 39 -6.02 -2.72 15.86
N ARG A 40 -6.74 -1.73 15.29
CA ARG A 40 -6.57 -1.32 13.89
C ARG A 40 -5.15 -0.83 13.59
N ASN A 41 -4.53 -0.10 14.52
CA ASN A 41 -3.17 0.40 14.36
C ASN A 41 -2.12 -0.72 14.48
N ARG A 42 -2.35 -1.72 15.33
CA ARG A 42 -1.50 -2.92 15.45
C ARG A 42 -1.62 -3.86 14.23
N GLU A 43 -2.81 -4.02 13.67
CA GLU A 43 -3.02 -4.79 12.42
C GLU A 43 -2.44 -4.05 11.19
N SER A 44 -2.47 -2.71 11.20
CA SER A 44 -1.82 -1.87 10.18
C SER A 44 -0.29 -1.88 10.26
N ALA A 45 0.29 -2.15 11.44
CA ALA A 45 1.73 -2.30 11.59
C ALA A 45 2.25 -3.67 11.12
N ALA A 46 1.40 -4.70 11.15
CA ALA A 46 1.75 -6.07 10.74
C ALA A 46 1.45 -6.35 9.25
N THR A 47 0.54 -5.60 8.63
CA THR A 47 0.26 -5.70 7.19
C THR A 47 0.85 -4.48 6.49
N SER A 48 1.96 -4.67 5.79
CA SER A 48 2.55 -3.63 4.93
C SER A 48 1.63 -3.33 3.73
N GLU A 49 0.46 -2.75 3.95
CA GLU A 49 -0.41 -2.32 2.86
C GLU A 49 0.19 -1.08 2.22
N ALA A 50 0.69 -1.24 0.98
CA ALA A 50 1.26 -0.14 0.21
C ALA A 50 0.32 1.09 0.21
N PRO A 51 0.86 2.31 0.37
CA PRO A 51 0.05 3.51 0.55
C PRO A 51 -0.88 3.74 -0.65
N ILE A 52 -2.16 3.97 -0.36
CA ILE A 52 -3.15 4.39 -1.35
C ILE A 52 -3.00 5.89 -1.56
N ILE A 53 -2.59 6.32 -2.75
CA ILE A 53 -2.51 7.74 -3.11
C ILE A 53 -3.37 7.94 -4.37
N ASN A 54 -4.35 8.85 -4.30
CA ASN A 54 -5.26 9.17 -5.41
C ASN A 54 -6.18 8.01 -5.84
N GLY A 55 -6.67 7.22 -4.88
CA GLY A 55 -7.62 6.11 -5.11
C GLY A 55 -7.03 4.85 -5.74
N ARG A 56 -5.71 4.80 -5.98
CA ARG A 56 -4.97 3.62 -6.46
C ARG A 56 -3.86 3.24 -5.49
N LYS A 57 -3.66 1.95 -5.25
CA LYS A 57 -2.54 1.42 -4.46
C LYS A 57 -1.24 1.69 -5.20
N ARG A 58 -0.48 2.72 -4.76
CA ARG A 58 0.78 3.07 -5.40
C ARG A 58 1.90 2.27 -4.75
N VAL A 59 2.57 1.49 -5.56
CA VAL A 59 3.73 0.70 -5.13
C VAL A 59 4.93 1.65 -5.04
N LEU A 60 5.26 2.10 -3.84
CA LEU A 60 6.39 3.00 -3.61
C LEU A 60 7.66 2.27 -3.16
N ARG A 61 7.52 1.04 -2.67
CA ARG A 61 8.63 0.25 -2.11
C ARG A 61 8.91 -0.97 -2.97
N ALA A 62 10.18 -1.37 -3.03
CA ALA A 62 10.61 -2.51 -3.83
C ALA A 62 10.01 -3.84 -3.36
N GLU A 63 9.76 -3.97 -2.06
CA GLU A 63 9.07 -5.12 -1.44
C GLU A 63 7.66 -5.33 -1.98
N HIS A 64 6.97 -4.24 -2.36
CA HIS A 64 5.59 -4.29 -2.87
C HIS A 64 5.50 -4.38 -4.40
N LEU A 65 6.64 -4.42 -5.11
CA LEU A 65 6.65 -4.63 -6.56
C LEU A 65 6.24 -6.07 -6.90
N PRO A 66 5.29 -6.26 -7.83
CA PRO A 66 4.99 -7.59 -8.39
C PRO A 66 6.19 -8.09 -9.20
N ASP A 67 6.29 -9.40 -9.38
CA ASP A 67 7.39 -10.02 -10.16
C ASP A 67 7.43 -9.51 -11.60
N VAL A 68 6.25 -9.30 -12.20
CA VAL A 68 6.11 -8.68 -13.52
C VAL A 68 5.36 -7.35 -13.37
N CYS A 69 6.05 -6.27 -13.71
CA CYS A 69 5.54 -4.91 -13.65
C CYS A 69 4.94 -4.47 -14.98
N SER A 70 3.85 -3.68 -14.90
CA SER A 70 3.41 -2.87 -16.03
C SER A 70 4.17 -1.54 -16.06
N PRO A 71 4.21 -0.82 -17.21
CA PRO A 71 4.79 0.52 -17.27
C PRO A 71 4.18 1.50 -16.27
N GLN A 72 2.90 1.34 -15.90
CA GLN A 72 2.26 2.17 -14.88
C GLN A 72 2.82 1.87 -13.48
N VAL A 73 2.99 0.59 -13.12
CA VAL A 73 3.56 0.19 -11.82
C VAL A 73 5.01 0.65 -11.70
N ALA A 74 5.80 0.50 -12.77
CA ALA A 74 7.16 1.01 -12.81
C ALA A 74 7.20 2.54 -12.68
N ALA A 75 6.28 3.27 -13.33
CA ALA A 75 6.17 4.72 -13.20
C ALA A 75 5.82 5.15 -11.78
N ASP A 76 4.90 4.44 -11.12
CA ASP A 76 4.53 4.69 -9.73
C ASP A 76 5.70 4.46 -8.77
N TYR A 77 6.47 3.39 -8.97
CA TYR A 77 7.65 3.07 -8.16
C TYR A 77 8.82 4.03 -8.38
N LEU A 78 9.09 4.41 -9.64
CA LEU A 78 10.16 5.34 -9.99
C LEU A 78 9.77 6.81 -9.77
N GLN A 79 8.50 7.10 -9.49
CA GLN A 79 7.94 8.44 -9.37
C GLN A 79 8.18 9.33 -10.62
N ILE A 80 8.07 8.73 -11.80
CA ILE A 80 8.17 9.42 -13.10
C ILE A 80 6.90 9.23 -13.91
N SER A 81 6.78 9.94 -15.04
CA SER A 81 5.63 9.75 -15.92
C SER A 81 5.65 8.38 -16.59
N ARG A 82 4.47 7.80 -16.83
CA ARG A 82 4.33 6.55 -17.60
C ARG A 82 4.93 6.67 -19.01
N THR A 83 4.83 7.85 -19.63
CA THR A 83 5.46 8.13 -20.93
C THR A 83 6.98 7.98 -20.88
N ARG A 84 7.64 8.50 -19.84
CA ARG A 84 9.09 8.32 -19.65
C ARG A 84 9.47 6.86 -19.50
N VAL A 85 8.66 6.06 -18.81
CA VAL A 85 8.90 4.61 -18.73
C VAL A 85 8.84 3.97 -20.12
N TYR A 86 7.88 4.35 -20.97
CA TYR A 86 7.82 3.85 -22.34
C TYR A 86 9.04 4.26 -23.19
N GLU A 87 9.51 5.49 -23.04
CA GLU A 87 10.74 5.95 -23.72
C GLU A 87 11.93 5.08 -23.30
N TYR A 88 12.15 4.88 -22.00
CA TYR A 88 13.23 4.01 -21.52
C TYR A 88 13.09 2.56 -21.99
N CYS A 89 11.87 2.06 -22.09
CA CYS A 89 11.61 0.73 -22.63
C CYS A 89 11.89 0.62 -24.14
N GLY A 90 11.94 1.74 -24.86
CA GLY A 90 12.27 1.80 -26.29
C GLY A 90 13.77 1.93 -26.57
N ILE A 91 14.58 2.16 -25.54
CA ILE A 91 16.03 2.27 -25.63
C ILE A 91 16.65 0.88 -25.38
N ALA A 92 17.75 0.58 -26.07
CA ALA A 92 18.51 -0.65 -25.83
C ALA A 92 19.11 -0.67 -24.40
N PRO A 93 19.12 -1.80 -23.68
CA PRO A 93 19.67 -1.88 -22.32
C PRO A 93 21.12 -1.37 -22.20
N GLU A 94 21.95 -1.61 -23.22
CA GLU A 94 23.34 -1.20 -23.30
C GLU A 94 23.46 0.33 -23.33
N ALA A 95 22.52 0.98 -24.02
CA ALA A 95 22.39 2.44 -24.11
C ALA A 95 21.66 3.06 -22.90
N GLY A 96 21.33 2.27 -21.87
CA GLY A 96 20.66 2.74 -20.66
C GLY A 96 19.13 2.61 -20.68
N GLY A 97 18.57 1.81 -21.57
CA GLY A 97 17.15 1.48 -21.59
C GLY A 97 16.73 0.45 -20.53
N ILE A 98 15.42 0.36 -20.26
CA ILE A 98 14.85 -0.63 -19.35
C ILE A 98 14.56 -1.92 -20.15
N PRO A 99 15.16 -3.07 -19.78
CA PRO A 99 14.80 -4.35 -20.36
C PRO A 99 13.30 -4.60 -20.21
N SER A 100 12.62 -4.84 -21.33
CA SER A 100 11.18 -5.02 -21.35
C SER A 100 10.77 -5.86 -22.55
N TYR A 101 9.62 -6.49 -22.44
CA TYR A 101 9.05 -7.34 -23.49
C TYR A 101 7.56 -7.05 -23.65
N THR A 102 6.98 -7.48 -24.76
CA THR A 102 5.56 -7.27 -25.05
C THR A 102 4.84 -8.61 -25.08
N ILE A 103 3.75 -8.72 -24.33
CA ILE A 103 2.79 -9.83 -24.45
C ILE A 103 1.52 -9.23 -25.07
N GLY A 104 1.25 -9.59 -26.33
CA GLY A 104 0.15 -9.01 -27.10
C GLY A 104 0.35 -7.50 -27.30
N GLY A 105 -0.61 -6.68 -26.84
CA GLY A 105 -0.50 -5.21 -26.86
C GLY A 105 0.03 -4.60 -25.55
N SER A 106 0.39 -5.42 -24.56
CA SER A 106 0.81 -4.95 -23.23
C SER A 106 2.31 -5.12 -23.05
N ARG A 107 2.99 -4.03 -22.67
CA ARG A 107 4.40 -4.08 -22.29
C ARG A 107 4.57 -4.54 -20.84
N LYS A 108 5.61 -5.33 -20.59
CA LYS A 108 5.97 -5.93 -19.31
C LYS A 108 7.44 -5.70 -19.01
N ILE A 109 7.75 -5.56 -17.73
CA ILE A 109 9.10 -5.33 -17.20
C ILE A 109 9.25 -6.27 -16.00
N ASP A 110 10.26 -7.11 -15.99
CA ASP A 110 10.52 -7.95 -14.83
C ASP A 110 11.06 -7.09 -13.67
N LYS A 111 10.62 -7.41 -12.44
CA LYS A 111 11.04 -6.70 -11.22
C LYS A 111 12.55 -6.67 -11.08
N ALA A 112 13.20 -7.80 -11.33
CA ALA A 112 14.64 -7.93 -11.24
C ALA A 112 15.35 -6.98 -12.22
N ASP A 113 14.86 -6.89 -13.46
CA ASP A 113 15.39 -5.97 -14.48
C ASP A 113 15.19 -4.51 -14.11
N LEU A 114 13.99 -4.14 -13.66
CA LEU A 114 13.69 -2.77 -13.24
C LEU A 114 14.61 -2.30 -12.11
N LEU A 115 14.86 -3.17 -11.12
CA LEU A 115 15.74 -2.86 -10.00
C LEU A 115 17.20 -2.76 -10.43
N ARG A 116 17.69 -3.72 -11.25
CA ARG A 116 19.05 -3.65 -11.82
C ARG A 116 19.27 -2.37 -12.61
N TRP A 117 18.31 -2.01 -13.47
CA TRP A 117 18.38 -0.78 -14.25
C TRP A 117 18.45 0.46 -13.37
N LYS A 118 17.64 0.54 -12.31
CA LYS A 118 17.67 1.66 -11.36
C LYS A 118 19.04 1.82 -10.70
N GLU A 119 19.66 0.73 -10.28
CA GLU A 119 21.01 0.78 -9.68
C GLU A 119 22.07 1.18 -10.72
N ALA A 120 21.95 0.72 -11.96
CA ALA A 120 22.83 1.17 -13.05
C ALA A 120 22.71 2.68 -13.32
N GLN A 121 21.51 3.26 -13.26
CA GLN A 121 21.32 4.71 -13.40
C GLN A 121 22.00 5.49 -12.26
N LYS A 122 21.93 4.99 -11.03
CA LYS A 122 22.63 5.61 -9.89
C LYS A 122 24.14 5.55 -10.05
N ALA A 123 24.68 4.41 -10.50
CA ALA A 123 26.11 4.26 -10.73
C ALA A 123 26.63 5.25 -11.79
N ARG A 124 25.93 5.34 -12.93
CA ARG A 124 26.25 6.32 -13.99
C ARG A 124 26.17 7.77 -13.50
N ALA A 125 25.19 8.10 -12.66
CA ALA A 125 25.08 9.43 -12.07
C ALA A 125 26.27 9.72 -11.13
N ALA A 126 26.68 8.74 -10.32
CA ALA A 126 27.84 8.88 -9.44
C ALA A 126 29.14 9.07 -10.23
N GLU A 127 29.34 8.32 -11.32
CA GLU A 127 30.49 8.49 -12.22
C GLU A 127 30.54 9.89 -12.83
N ARG A 128 29.39 10.42 -13.26
CA ARG A 128 29.32 11.77 -13.86
C ARG A 128 29.80 12.84 -12.87
N PHE A 129 29.35 12.79 -11.63
CA PHE A 129 29.73 13.77 -10.60
C PHE A 129 31.12 13.52 -9.99
N ALA A 130 31.76 12.38 -10.26
CA ALA A 130 33.13 12.11 -9.82
C ALA A 130 34.19 12.72 -10.75
N HIS A 131 33.79 13.19 -11.94
CA HIS A 131 34.66 13.79 -12.94
C HIS A 131 34.46 15.32 -13.09
N ASP A 132 33.54 15.90 -12.32
CA ASP A 132 33.30 17.35 -12.19
C ASP A 132 34.08 17.92 -11.00
#